data_AF-A0A2V9C984-F1
#
_entry.id   AF-A0A2V9C984-F1
#
_cell.length_a   1.000
_cell.length_b   1.000
_cell.length_c   1.000
_cell.angle_alpha   90.00
_cell.angle_beta   90.00
_cell.angle_gamma   90.00
#
_symmetry.space_group_name_H-M   'P 1'
#
loop_
_entity.id
_entity.type
_entity.pdbx_description
1 polymer ?
#
loop_
_entity_poly.entity_id
_entity_poly.type
_entity_poly.pdbx_seq_one_letter_code
_entity_poly.pdbx_strand_id
1 'polypeptide(L)' 'MIAAGHAAFGALAELVGLYVILAAGTNVLPKRLLLRNYRAWMRATLVLWLVVLALGVATYARWYVHP' A
#
# COMPACT_ATOMS: atom_id res chain seq x y z
N MET A 1 -14.17 -8.99 10.06
CA MET A 1 -14.31 -7.66 9.40
C MET A 1 -13.30 -7.56 8.25
N ILE A 2 -13.62 -8.11 7.07
CA ILE A 2 -12.70 -8.13 5.91
C ILE A 2 -12.66 -6.74 5.25
N ALA A 3 -13.80 -6.05 5.16
CA ALA A 3 -13.91 -4.72 4.58
C ALA A 3 -13.12 -3.66 5.37
N ALA A 4 -13.21 -3.66 6.71
CA ALA A 4 -12.44 -2.75 7.54
C ALA A 4 -10.93 -2.99 7.42
N GLY A 5 -10.52 -4.27 7.32
CA GLY A 5 -9.13 -4.62 7.02
C GLY A 5 -8.67 -4.08 5.67
N HIS A 6 -9.45 -4.31 4.61
CA HIS A 6 -9.16 -3.78 3.27
C HIS A 6 -9.00 -2.25 3.28
N ALA A 7 -9.91 -1.53 3.93
CA ALA A 7 -9.85 -0.07 4.03
C ALA A 7 -8.60 0.41 4.79
N ALA A 8 -8.26 -0.20 5.93
CA ALA A 8 -7.10 0.19 6.72
C ALA A 8 -5.77 -0.10 5.99
N PHE A 9 -5.63 -1.29 5.41
CA PHE A 9 -4.44 -1.65 4.61
C PHE A 9 -4.35 -0.83 3.32
N GLY A 10 -5.49 -0.49 2.70
CA GLY A 10 -5.57 0.38 1.52
C GLY A 10 -5.04 1.79 1.81
N ALA A 11 -5.53 2.43 2.88
CA ALA A 11 -5.04 3.74 3.30
C ALA A 11 -3.53 3.71 3.62
N LEU A 12 -3.05 2.65 4.27
CA LEU A 12 -1.62 2.47 4.53
C LEU A 12 -0.82 2.33 3.22
N ALA A 13 -1.33 1.56 2.25
CA ALA A 13 -0.70 1.38 0.95
C ALA A 13 -0.60 2.68 0.16
N GLU A 14 -1.64 3.51 0.19
CA GLU A 14 -1.64 4.84 -0.42
C GLU A 14 -0.59 5.76 0.22
N LEU A 15 -0.55 5.83 1.55
CA LEU A 15 0.45 6.64 2.26
C LEU A 15 1.89 6.19 1.95
N VAL A 16 2.13 4.88 1.92
CA VAL A 16 3.44 4.31 1.57
C VAL A 16 3.78 4.61 0.11
N GLY A 17 2.82 4.49 -0.82
CA GLY A 17 3.01 4.82 -2.23
C GLY A 17 3.34 6.29 -2.45
N LEU A 18 2.60 7.20 -1.82
CA LEU A 18 2.86 8.64 -1.85
C LEU A 18 4.26 8.95 -1.28
N TYR A 19 4.62 8.34 -0.17
CA TYR A 19 5.96 8.48 0.41
C TYR A 19 7.05 8.03 -0.57
N VAL A 20 6.89 6.88 -1.24
CA VAL A 20 7.87 6.38 -2.20
C VAL A 20 8.02 7.33 -3.40
N ILE A 21 6.90 7.83 -3.95
CA ILE A 21 6.93 8.78 -5.08
C ILE A 21 7.63 10.08 -4.67
N LEU A 22 7.26 10.66 -3.52
CA LEU A 22 7.87 11.90 -3.05
C LEU A 22 9.35 11.71 -2.75
N ALA A 23 9.74 10.61 -2.12
CA ALA A 23 11.12 10.35 -1.71
C ALA A 23 12.04 9.93 -2.86
N ALA A 24 11.50 9.37 -3.95
CA ALA A 24 12.27 8.96 -5.13
C ALA A 24 12.27 10.00 -6.26
N GLY A 25 11.17 10.73 -6.43
CA GLY A 25 10.95 11.63 -7.56
C GLY A 25 11.10 13.12 -7.24
N THR A 26 11.20 13.50 -5.96
CA THR A 26 11.24 14.91 -5.56
C THR A 26 12.34 15.20 -4.53
N ASN A 27 12.84 16.43 -4.52
CA ASN A 27 13.79 16.92 -3.49
C ASN A 27 13.08 17.52 -2.26
N VAL A 28 11.77 17.30 -2.12
CA VAL A 28 10.96 17.91 -1.05
C VAL A 28 11.23 17.23 0.29
N LEU A 29 11.68 15.97 0.29
CA LEU A 29 12.03 15.27 1.53
C LEU A 29 13.48 15.57 1.96
N PRO A 30 13.72 15.88 3.24
CA PRO A 30 15.07 16.07 3.76
C PRO A 30 15.88 14.78 3.60
N LYS A 31 17.20 14.90 3.37
CA LYS A 31 18.13 13.77 3.14
C LYS A 31 18.09 12.64 4.19
N ARG A 32 17.52 12.89 5.37
CA ARG A 32 17.32 11.91 6.44
C ARG A 32 16.17 10.94 6.15
N LEU A 33 15.19 11.35 5.34
CA LEU A 33 14.02 10.58 4.92
C LEU A 33 14.15 10.04 3.49
N LEU A 34 15.29 10.29 2.83
CA LEU A 34 15.58 9.72 1.52
C LEU A 34 15.68 8.20 1.63
N LEU A 35 15.11 7.51 0.65
CA LEU A 35 15.01 6.04 0.60
C LEU A 35 16.40 5.41 0.59
N ARG A 36 16.92 5.04 1.77
CA ARG A 36 18.26 4.43 1.91
C ARG A 36 18.39 3.10 1.15
N ASN A 37 17.28 2.39 0.94
CA ASN A 37 17.24 1.14 0.20
C ASN A 37 15.99 1.06 -0.67
N TYR A 38 16.00 1.80 -1.78
CA TYR A 38 14.89 1.92 -2.73
C TYR A 38 14.28 0.57 -3.13
N ARG A 39 15.13 -0.43 -3.37
CA ARG A 39 14.71 -1.79 -3.75
C ARG A 39 13.86 -2.47 -2.67
N ALA A 40 14.21 -2.30 -1.40
CA ALA A 40 13.44 -2.89 -0.30
C ALA A 40 12.07 -2.22 -0.16
N TRP A 41 12.02 -0.90 -0.26
CA TRP A 41 10.77 -0.13 -0.21
C TRP A 41 9.82 -0.47 -1.34
N MET A 42 10.33 -0.64 -2.56
CA MET A 42 9.50 -1.05 -3.69
C MET A 42 8.90 -2.44 -3.49
N ARG A 43 9.69 -3.39 -2.97
CA ARG A 43 9.21 -4.75 -2.66
C ARG A 43 8.16 -4.74 -1.55
N ALA A 44 8.39 -3.97 -0.49
CA ALA A 44 7.42 -3.82 0.60
C ALA A 44 6.11 -3.20 0.10
N THR A 45 6.21 -2.15 -0.73
CA THR A 45 5.04 -1.49 -1.34
C THR A 45 4.26 -2.46 -2.22
N LEU A 46 4.96 -3.26 -3.03
CA LEU A 46 4.34 -4.27 -3.89
C LEU A 46 3.62 -5.36 -3.07
N VAL A 47 4.27 -5.89 -2.03
CA VAL A 47 3.66 -6.89 -1.14
C VAL A 47 2.41 -6.32 -0.46
N LEU A 48 2.50 -5.09 0.05
CA LEU A 48 1.36 -4.41 0.67
C LEU A 48 0.20 -4.23 -0.32
N TRP A 49 0.51 -3.84 -1.56
CA TRP A 49 -0.47 -3.75 -2.65
C TRP A 49 -1.15 -5.09 -2.95
N LEU A 50 -0.40 -6.19 -2.99
CA LEU A 50 -0.95 -7.52 -3.21
C LEU A 50 -1.88 -7.94 -2.07
N VAL A 51 -1.55 -7.62 -0.81
CA VAL A 51 -2.42 -7.86 0.34
C VAL A 51 -3.72 -7.07 0.22
N VAL A 52 -3.66 -5.79 -0.14
CA VAL A 52 -4.84 -4.94 -0.34
C VAL A 52 -5.72 -5.50 -1.47
N LEU A 53 -5.13 -5.89 -2.61
CA LEU A 53 -5.84 -6.51 -3.73
C LEU A 53 -6.55 -7.81 -3.31
N ALA A 54 -5.85 -8.70 -2.62
CA ALA A 54 -6.42 -9.95 -2.13
C ALA A 54 -7.58 -9.71 -1.16
N LEU A 55 -7.43 -8.76 -0.23
CA LEU A 55 -8.50 -8.34 0.66
C LEU A 55 -9.67 -7.76 -0.13
N GLY A 56 -9.41 -6.95 -1.17
CA GLY A 56 -10.42 -6.37 -2.05
C GLY A 56 -11.27 -7.43 -2.73
N VAL A 57 -10.62 -8.42 -3.36
CA VAL A 57 -11.26 -9.59 -3.95
C VAL A 57 -12.07 -10.37 -2.91
N ALA A 58 -11.54 -10.58 -1.71
CA ALA A 58 -12.25 -11.27 -0.64
C ALA A 58 -13.49 -10.49 -0.16
N THR A 59 -13.42 -9.16 -0.06
CA THR A 59 -14.61 -8.32 0.17
C THR A 59 -15.61 -8.51 -0.94
N TYR A 60 -15.19 -8.35 -2.20
CA TYR A 60 -16.10 -8.47 -3.34
C TYR A 60 -16.80 -9.82 -3.37
N ALA A 61 -16.06 -10.93 -3.21
CA ALA A 61 -16.63 -12.27 -3.16
C ALA A 61 -17.64 -12.41 -2.01
N ARG A 62 -17.34 -11.87 -0.83
CA ARG A 62 -18.27 -11.90 0.31
C ARG A 62 -19.54 -11.07 0.08
N TRP A 63 -19.48 -9.99 -0.68
CA TRP A 63 -20.66 -9.15 -0.92
C TRP A 63 -21.49 -9.62 -2.11
N TYR A 64 -20.89 -10.27 -3.11
CA TYR A 64 -21.53 -10.57 -4.39
C TYR A 64 -21.62 -12.05 -4.76
N VAL A 65 -20.78 -12.92 -4.19
CA VAL A 65 -20.75 -14.37 -4.54
C VAL A 65 -21.41 -15.22 -3.45
N HIS A 66 -21.25 -14.84 -2.18
CA HIS A 66 -21.91 -15.48 -1.04
C HIS A 66 -22.44 -14.41 -0.07
N PRO A 67 -23.68 -13.92 -0.24
CA PRO A 67 -24.29 -12.98 0.71
C PRO A 67 -24.46 -13.60 2.11
#